data_AF-A0A2U2SQX6-F1
#
_entry.id   AF-A0A2U2SQX6-F1
#
_cell.length_a   1.000
_cell.length_b   1.000
_cell.length_c   1.000
_cell.angle_alpha   90.00
_cell.angle_beta   90.00
_cell.angle_gamma   90.00
#
_symmetry.space_group_name_H-M   'P 1'
#
loop_
_entity.id
_entity.type
_entity.pdbx_description
1 polymer ?
#
loop_
_entity_poly.entity_id
_entity_poly.type
_entity_poly.pdbx_seq_one_letter_code
_entity_poly.pdbx_strand_id
1 'polypeptide(L)'
;SSEGVGSYWPFATGRRVAQANLLLEQFERNAHMRYVLCPNQHVGAWRVGFMPQWIMREYMARRGVAKFLSEQIRPARCPLLGYAMHQLNIEGRPVARWFLQVDTQPEVGEEAYDRGAEILYKFFRKCLFDFYKSDLAPLGKKIIECCFDRGTVDDYAHLIPGLEYGIEYHEAEE
;
A
#
# COMPACT_ATOMS: atom_id res chain seq x y z
N SER A 1 15.56 -18.09 14.41
CA SER A 1 15.32 -16.64 14.24
C SER A 1 16.41 -16.05 13.38
N SER A 2 16.11 -15.76 12.11
CA SER A 2 16.86 -14.89 11.19
C SER A 2 16.20 -14.94 9.79
N GLU A 3 14.92 -14.59 9.68
CA GLU A 3 14.48 -14.02 8.41
C GLU A 3 14.98 -12.57 8.45
N GLY A 4 16.22 -12.39 8.01
CA GLY A 4 16.83 -11.06 7.94
C GLY A 4 15.88 -10.17 7.13
N VAL A 5 15.46 -9.06 7.73
CA VAL A 5 14.82 -7.98 6.99
C VAL A 5 15.89 -7.43 6.06
N GLY A 6 15.98 -8.03 4.87
CA GLY A 6 16.91 -7.62 3.83
C GLY A 6 16.56 -6.20 3.44
N SER A 7 17.47 -5.26 3.70
CA SER A 7 17.35 -3.93 3.12
C SER A 7 17.99 -3.96 1.74
N TYR A 8 17.37 -3.27 0.79
CA TYR A 8 17.90 -3.13 -0.58
C TYR A 8 19.19 -2.28 -0.63
N TRP A 9 19.30 -1.31 0.29
CA TRP A 9 20.33 -0.27 0.25
C TRP A 9 21.79 -0.74 0.34
N PRO A 10 22.18 -1.80 1.08
CA PRO A 10 23.56 -2.30 1.10
C PRO A 10 24.07 -2.78 -0.26
N PHE A 11 23.18 -3.07 -1.22
CA PHE A 11 23.52 -3.60 -2.55
C PHE A 11 23.27 -2.59 -3.68
N ALA A 12 22.68 -1.44 -3.36
CA ALA A 12 22.40 -0.37 -4.29
C ALA A 12 23.66 0.48 -4.51
N THR A 13 24.24 0.43 -5.71
CA THR A 13 25.30 1.34 -6.11
C THR A 13 24.72 2.69 -6.56
N GLY A 14 25.39 3.79 -6.20
CA GLY A 14 24.99 5.15 -6.59
C GLY A 14 24.15 5.90 -5.54
N ARG A 15 23.50 7.00 -5.98
CA ARG A 15 22.73 7.89 -5.09
C ARG A 15 21.29 7.41 -4.93
N ARG A 16 20.78 7.40 -3.69
CA ARG A 16 19.40 7.03 -3.36
C ARG A 16 18.35 7.78 -4.18
N VAL A 17 18.55 9.09 -4.36
CA VAL A 17 17.64 9.96 -5.13
C VAL A 17 17.59 9.58 -6.61
N ALA A 18 18.74 9.24 -7.21
CA ALA A 18 18.78 8.82 -8.60
C ALA A 18 18.00 7.51 -8.82
N GLN A 19 18.15 6.54 -7.92
CA GLN A 19 17.38 5.29 -7.99
C GLN A 19 15.89 5.51 -7.74
N ALA A 20 15.52 6.39 -6.80
CA ALA A 20 14.13 6.76 -6.57
C ALA A 20 13.48 7.40 -7.81
N ASN A 21 14.20 8.29 -8.50
CA ASN A 21 13.74 8.88 -9.75
C ASN A 21 13.54 7.83 -10.85
N LEU A 22 14.48 6.88 -11.01
CA LEU A 22 14.35 5.79 -12.00
C LEU A 22 13.16 4.89 -11.71
N LEU A 23 12.90 4.59 -10.43
CA LEU A 23 11.73 3.79 -10.04
C LEU A 23 10.42 4.57 -10.28
N LEU A 24 10.39 5.86 -9.94
CA LEU A 24 9.23 6.71 -10.19
C LEU A 24 8.92 6.81 -11.70
N GLU A 25 9.94 6.99 -12.52
CA GLU A 25 9.81 7.01 -13.98
C GLU A 25 9.22 5.69 -14.52
N GLN A 26 9.54 4.54 -13.91
CA GLN A 26 8.92 3.27 -14.27
C GLN A 26 7.43 3.24 -13.93
N PHE A 27 7.03 3.76 -12.76
CA PHE A 27 5.61 3.87 -12.40
C PHE A 27 4.85 4.80 -13.34
N GLU A 28 5.44 5.95 -13.71
CA GLU A 28 4.85 6.90 -14.64
C GLU A 28 4.66 6.31 -16.05
N ARG A 29 5.65 5.55 -16.53
CA ARG A 29 5.63 5.01 -17.90
C ARG A 29 4.80 3.74 -18.05
N ASN A 30 4.63 2.95 -16.98
CA ASN A 30 4.04 1.62 -17.05
C ASN A 30 2.74 1.54 -16.23
N ALA A 31 1.76 2.39 -16.56
CA ALA A 31 0.48 2.49 -15.84
C ALA A 31 -0.38 1.20 -15.86
N HIS A 32 -0.08 0.25 -16.76
CA HIS A 32 -0.74 -1.06 -16.79
C HIS A 32 -0.15 -2.07 -15.79
N MET A 33 1.03 -1.80 -15.21
CA MET A 33 1.61 -2.66 -14.19
C MET A 33 0.91 -2.42 -12.84
N ARG A 34 0.54 -3.49 -12.16
CA ARG A 34 -0.05 -3.44 -10.82
C ARG A 34 0.97 -3.89 -9.78
N TYR A 35 1.03 -3.13 -8.69
CA TYR A 35 1.95 -3.38 -7.57
C TYR A 35 1.13 -3.69 -6.33
N VAL A 36 1.53 -4.70 -5.58
CA VAL A 36 0.85 -5.14 -4.36
C VAL A 36 1.84 -5.19 -3.20
N LEU A 37 1.42 -4.64 -2.06
CA LEU A 37 2.17 -4.74 -0.81
C LEU A 37 1.57 -5.86 0.03
N CYS A 38 2.35 -6.92 0.26
CA CYS A 38 1.90 -8.07 1.06
C CYS A 38 2.69 -8.14 2.37
N PRO A 39 2.03 -8.13 3.55
CA PRO A 39 2.71 -8.31 4.82
C PRO A 39 3.26 -9.74 4.91
N ASN A 40 4.51 -9.89 5.37
CA ASN A 40 5.15 -11.19 5.54
C ASN A 40 5.48 -11.52 7.00
N GLN A 41 5.30 -10.58 7.92
CA GLN A 41 5.54 -10.77 9.35
C GLN A 41 4.23 -10.85 10.12
N HIS A 42 3.52 -9.73 10.23
CA HIS A 42 2.29 -9.62 11.00
C HIS A 42 1.18 -8.87 10.24
N VAL A 43 -0.07 -9.23 10.54
CA VAL A 43 -1.26 -8.44 10.25
C VAL A 43 -1.97 -8.20 11.58
N GLY A 44 -1.81 -7.00 12.12
CA GLY A 44 -2.26 -6.70 13.49
C GLY A 44 -1.59 -7.60 14.51
N ALA A 45 -2.39 -8.28 15.35
CA ALA A 45 -1.90 -9.18 16.39
C ALA A 45 -1.40 -10.55 15.86
N TRP A 46 -1.56 -10.82 14.56
CA TRP A 46 -1.41 -12.17 14.00
C TRP A 46 -0.13 -12.30 13.21
N ARG A 47 0.66 -13.35 13.47
CA ARG A 47 1.84 -13.70 12.66
C ARG A 47 1.41 -14.48 11.41
N VAL A 48 1.75 -13.98 10.23
CA VAL A 48 1.18 -14.48 8.95
C VAL A 48 2.18 -15.20 8.04
N GLY A 49 3.49 -14.96 8.20
CA GLY A 49 4.50 -15.51 7.30
C GLY A 49 4.20 -15.15 5.84
N PHE A 50 4.43 -16.08 4.91
CA PHE A 50 4.22 -15.84 3.48
C PHE A 50 2.75 -15.96 3.02
N MET A 51 1.81 -16.36 3.88
CA MET A 51 0.42 -16.65 3.48
C MET A 51 -0.25 -15.52 2.67
N PRO A 52 -0.11 -14.23 3.03
CA PRO A 52 -0.73 -13.14 2.26
C PRO A 52 -0.25 -13.08 0.80
N GLN A 53 1.00 -13.46 0.53
CA GLN A 53 1.54 -13.51 -0.84
C GLN A 53 0.90 -14.64 -1.66
N TRP A 54 0.64 -15.80 -1.04
CA TRP A 54 -0.06 -16.91 -1.70
C TRP A 54 -1.50 -16.52 -2.04
N ILE A 55 -2.21 -15.92 -1.08
CA ILE A 55 -3.57 -15.41 -1.25
C ILE A 55 -3.63 -14.38 -2.38
N MET A 56 -2.73 -13.38 -2.35
CA MET A 56 -2.71 -12.33 -3.37
C MET A 56 -2.41 -12.91 -4.75
N ARG A 57 -1.45 -13.83 -4.86
CA ARG A 57 -1.13 -14.47 -6.15
C ARG A 57 -2.31 -15.27 -6.69
N GLU A 58 -3.01 -16.00 -5.84
CA GLU A 58 -4.21 -16.74 -6.25
C GLU A 58 -5.33 -15.79 -6.69
N TYR A 59 -5.58 -14.74 -5.91
CA TYR A 59 -6.57 -13.72 -6.22
C TYR A 59 -6.31 -13.08 -7.59
N MET A 60 -5.07 -12.62 -7.82
CA MET A 60 -4.66 -11.99 -9.08
C MET A 60 -4.64 -12.98 -10.25
N ALA A 61 -4.26 -14.24 -10.04
CA ALA A 61 -4.25 -15.25 -11.12
C ALA A 61 -5.66 -15.57 -11.63
N ARG A 62 -6.67 -15.62 -10.75
CA ARG A 62 -8.06 -15.90 -11.12
C ARG A 62 -8.75 -14.70 -11.77
N ARG A 63 -8.36 -13.49 -11.39
CA ARG A 63 -8.99 -12.25 -11.84
C ARG A 63 -8.18 -11.50 -12.92
N GLY A 64 -6.97 -11.94 -13.24
CA GLY A 64 -6.09 -11.26 -14.19
C GLY A 64 -5.75 -9.84 -13.72
N VAL A 65 -5.95 -8.86 -14.61
CA VAL A 65 -5.81 -7.42 -14.30
C VAL A 65 -7.12 -6.85 -13.72
N ALA A 66 -8.11 -7.70 -13.40
CA ALA A 66 -9.43 -7.20 -13.03
C ALA A 66 -9.38 -6.35 -11.76
N LYS A 67 -10.17 -5.30 -11.87
CA LYS A 67 -10.38 -4.18 -10.97
C LYS A 67 -11.05 -4.67 -9.66
N PHE A 68 -10.72 -4.05 -8.52
CA PHE A 68 -11.44 -4.27 -7.26
C PHE A 68 -12.75 -3.47 -7.30
N LEU A 69 -13.90 -4.13 -7.21
CA LEU A 69 -15.16 -3.40 -7.15
C LEU A 69 -15.19 -2.47 -5.93
N SER A 70 -15.93 -1.37 -6.03
CA SER A 70 -15.98 -0.32 -4.99
C SER A 70 -16.36 -0.85 -3.60
N GLU A 71 -17.14 -1.93 -3.54
CA GLU A 71 -17.57 -2.61 -2.32
C GLU A 71 -16.51 -3.55 -1.74
N GLN A 72 -15.53 -3.98 -2.54
CA GLN A 72 -14.48 -4.90 -2.12
C GLN A 72 -13.35 -4.21 -1.35
N ILE A 73 -13.22 -2.89 -1.48
CA ILE A 73 -12.16 -2.10 -0.84
C ILE A 73 -12.70 -0.83 -0.20
N ARG A 74 -11.99 -0.32 0.80
CA ARG A 74 -12.27 0.96 1.47
C ARG A 74 -10.95 1.70 1.69
N PRO A 75 -10.93 3.04 1.71
CA PRO A 75 -9.75 3.77 2.18
C PRO A 75 -9.31 3.22 3.54
N ALA A 76 -8.02 2.92 3.68
CA ALA A 76 -7.48 2.49 4.96
C ALA A 76 -7.50 3.66 5.94
N ARG A 77 -7.71 3.38 7.23
CA ARG A 77 -7.63 4.39 8.30
C ARG A 77 -6.28 5.13 8.30
N CYS A 78 -5.20 4.46 7.89
CA CYS A 78 -3.91 5.07 7.61
C CYS A 78 -3.75 5.28 6.08
N PRO A 79 -3.83 6.53 5.57
CA PRO A 79 -3.74 6.81 4.14
C PRO A 79 -2.46 6.31 3.45
N LEU A 80 -1.35 6.19 4.19
CA LEU A 80 -0.09 5.64 3.65
C LEU A 80 -0.21 4.19 3.19
N LEU A 81 -1.22 3.45 3.66
CA LEU A 81 -1.50 2.08 3.25
C LEU A 81 -2.48 2.00 2.06
N GLY A 82 -2.97 3.14 1.56
CA GLY A 82 -3.91 3.20 0.45
C GLY A 82 -5.28 2.65 0.83
N TYR A 83 -5.68 1.56 0.18
CA TYR A 83 -6.98 0.92 0.38
C TYR A 83 -6.84 -0.40 1.14
N ALA A 84 -7.72 -0.63 2.11
CA ALA A 84 -7.87 -1.90 2.80
C ALA A 84 -8.95 -2.76 2.11
N MET A 85 -8.73 -4.07 2.05
CA MET A 85 -9.77 -4.99 1.60
C MET A 85 -10.93 -5.02 2.61
N HIS A 86 -12.15 -4.97 2.09
CA HIS A 86 -13.39 -5.01 2.85
C HIS A 86 -14.09 -6.36 2.73
N GLN A 87 -13.97 -6.99 1.56
CA GLN A 87 -14.48 -8.31 1.25
C GLN A 87 -13.47 -9.06 0.39
N LEU A 88 -13.19 -10.30 0.76
CA LEU A 88 -12.34 -11.20 -0.01
C LEU A 88 -12.93 -12.60 0.04
N ASN A 89 -13.10 -13.22 -1.12
CA ASN A 89 -13.50 -14.61 -1.24
C ASN A 89 -12.36 -15.41 -1.88
N ILE A 90 -11.94 -16.48 -1.23
CA ILE A 90 -10.92 -17.42 -1.72
C ILE A 90 -11.58 -18.79 -1.85
N GLU A 91 -11.59 -19.35 -3.05
CA GLU A 91 -12.24 -20.64 -3.36
C GLU A 91 -13.72 -20.73 -2.89
N GLY A 92 -14.46 -19.62 -3.04
CA GLY A 92 -15.87 -19.54 -2.61
C GLY A 92 -16.06 -19.41 -1.09
N ARG A 93 -14.97 -19.28 -0.33
CA ARG A 93 -15.02 -19.06 1.12
C ARG A 93 -14.72 -17.60 1.45
N PRO A 94 -15.61 -16.91 2.18
CA PRO A 94 -15.34 -15.55 2.62
C PRO A 94 -14.25 -15.54 3.67
N VAL A 95 -13.33 -14.59 3.53
CA VAL A 95 -12.33 -14.27 4.54
C VAL A 95 -12.92 -13.27 5.52
N ALA A 96 -12.87 -13.59 6.81
CA ALA A 96 -13.44 -12.76 7.86
C ALA A 96 -12.78 -11.36 7.91
N ARG A 97 -13.57 -10.35 8.29
CA ARG A 97 -13.15 -8.93 8.22
C ARG A 97 -11.92 -8.61 9.07
N TRP A 98 -11.77 -9.23 10.24
CA TRP A 98 -10.60 -9.05 11.12
C TRP A 98 -9.28 -9.55 10.53
N PHE A 99 -9.31 -10.39 9.48
CA PHE A 99 -8.11 -10.76 8.72
C PHE A 99 -7.76 -9.75 7.63
N LEU A 100 -8.71 -8.89 7.24
CA LEU A 100 -8.56 -7.91 6.17
C LEU A 100 -8.33 -6.49 6.71
N GLN A 101 -8.87 -6.19 7.90
CA GLN A 101 -8.85 -4.87 8.52
C GLN A 101 -8.38 -4.98 9.97
N VAL A 102 -7.17 -4.49 10.23
CA VAL A 102 -6.47 -4.65 11.51
C VAL A 102 -7.21 -3.98 12.67
N ASP A 103 -7.85 -2.84 12.42
CA ASP A 103 -8.67 -2.09 13.38
C ASP A 103 -9.91 -2.87 13.85
N THR A 104 -10.37 -3.86 13.08
CA THR A 104 -11.50 -4.72 13.45
C THR A 104 -11.10 -5.97 14.24
N GLN A 105 -9.80 -6.16 14.49
CA GLN A 105 -9.32 -7.25 15.35
C GLN A 105 -9.64 -6.94 16.82
N PRO A 106 -10.26 -7.87 17.57
CA PRO A 106 -10.54 -7.67 19.00
C PRO A 106 -9.30 -7.33 19.84
N GLU A 107 -8.14 -7.86 19.47
CA GLU A 107 -6.87 -7.64 20.17
C GLU A 107 -6.23 -6.27 19.87
N VAL A 108 -6.67 -5.59 18.81
CA VAL A 108 -6.08 -4.34 18.34
C VAL A 108 -7.05 -3.17 18.53
N GLY A 109 -8.22 -3.24 17.91
CA GLY A 109 -9.16 -2.12 17.87
C GLY A 109 -8.62 -0.87 17.17
N GLU A 110 -9.45 0.17 17.10
CA GLU A 110 -9.10 1.43 16.45
C GLU A 110 -7.93 2.15 17.14
N GLU A 111 -7.91 2.17 18.48
CA GLU A 111 -6.90 2.92 19.24
C GLU A 111 -5.47 2.39 19.02
N ALA A 112 -5.27 1.07 19.08
CA ALA A 112 -3.95 0.50 18.83
C ALA A 112 -3.56 0.59 17.34
N TYR A 113 -4.53 0.50 16.43
CA TYR A 113 -4.31 0.77 15.01
C TYR A 113 -3.76 2.18 14.80
N ASP A 114 -4.44 3.20 15.34
CA ASP A 114 -4.09 4.60 15.13
C ASP A 114 -2.72 4.95 15.74
N ARG A 115 -2.36 4.32 16.88
CA ARG A 115 -0.99 4.39 17.42
C ARG A 115 0.05 3.77 16.48
N GLY A 116 -0.26 2.63 15.86
CA GLY A 116 0.59 1.99 14.86
C GLY A 116 0.75 2.86 13.60
N ALA A 117 -0.34 3.48 13.14
CA ALA A 117 -0.32 4.42 12.03
C ALA A 117 0.60 5.62 12.31
N GLU A 118 0.58 6.17 13.52
CA GLU A 118 1.45 7.27 13.90
C GLU A 118 2.94 6.87 13.92
N ILE A 119 3.26 5.65 14.36
CA ILE A 119 4.62 5.10 14.28
C ILE A 119 5.06 5.02 12.81
N LEU A 120 4.17 4.56 11.93
CA LEU A 120 4.43 4.46 10.50
C LEU A 120 4.68 5.83 9.86
N TYR A 121 3.86 6.84 10.16
CA TYR A 121 4.06 8.21 9.69
C TYR A 121 5.40 8.78 10.14
N LYS A 122 5.77 8.61 11.43
CA LYS A 122 7.07 9.07 11.94
C LYS A 122 8.23 8.38 11.22
N PHE A 123 8.11 7.08 10.95
CA PHE A 123 9.10 6.32 10.20
C PHE A 123 9.26 6.86 8.77
N PHE A 124 8.16 6.97 8.02
CA PHE A 124 8.21 7.50 6.65
C PHE A 124 8.72 8.94 6.61
N ARG A 125 8.28 9.81 7.52
CA ARG A 125 8.75 11.19 7.58
C ARG A 125 10.27 11.27 7.76
N LYS A 126 10.82 10.45 8.66
CA LYS A 126 12.26 10.36 8.90
C LYS A 126 12.99 9.86 7.64
N CYS A 127 12.51 8.78 7.02
CA CYS A 127 13.17 8.17 5.87
C CYS A 127 13.07 9.03 4.61
N LEU A 128 11.92 9.64 4.33
CA LEU A 128 11.69 10.46 3.13
C LEU A 128 12.49 11.77 3.15
N PHE A 129 12.83 12.29 4.34
CA PHE A 129 13.70 13.46 4.46
C PHE A 129 15.06 13.26 3.78
N ASP A 130 15.60 12.04 3.76
CA ASP A 130 16.84 11.71 3.06
C ASP A 130 16.72 11.87 1.53
N PHE A 131 15.50 11.74 0.99
CA PHE A 131 15.20 11.85 -0.44
C PHE A 131 14.78 13.26 -0.86
N TYR A 132 14.33 14.10 0.07
CA TYR A 132 13.87 15.46 -0.19
C TYR A 132 15.04 16.41 -0.47
N LYS A 133 15.64 16.24 -1.66
CA LYS A 133 16.82 16.93 -2.16
C LYS A 133 16.50 17.64 -3.49
N SER A 134 17.37 18.56 -3.91
CA SER A 134 17.14 19.37 -5.10
C SER A 134 17.01 18.53 -6.39
N ASP A 135 17.71 17.41 -6.46
CA ASP A 135 17.77 16.46 -7.58
C ASP A 135 16.65 15.41 -7.61
N LEU A 136 15.73 15.42 -6.63
CA LEU A 136 14.52 14.61 -6.70
C LEU A 136 13.57 15.17 -7.76
N ALA A 137 12.96 14.28 -8.56
CA ALA A 137 12.00 14.65 -9.58
C ALA A 137 10.82 15.47 -8.97
N PRO A 138 10.25 16.43 -9.71
CA PRO A 138 9.16 17.27 -9.20
C PRO A 138 7.96 16.47 -8.67
N LEU A 139 7.56 15.39 -9.35
CA LEU A 139 6.50 14.50 -8.87
C LEU A 139 6.89 13.79 -7.56
N GLY A 140 8.13 13.33 -7.45
CA GLY A 140 8.64 12.73 -6.22
C GLY A 140 8.58 13.69 -5.03
N LYS A 141 8.87 14.98 -5.24
CA LYS A 141 8.72 16.02 -4.21
C LYS A 141 7.27 16.15 -3.76
N LYS A 142 6.33 16.23 -4.71
CA LYS A 142 4.88 16.30 -4.41
C LYS A 142 4.38 15.09 -3.60
N ILE A 143 4.85 13.89 -3.93
CA ILE A 143 4.50 12.67 -3.18
C ILE A 143 5.03 12.73 -1.74
N ILE A 144 6.25 13.22 -1.55
CA ILE A 144 6.84 13.40 -0.21
C ILE A 144 6.10 14.49 0.57
N GLU A 145 5.78 15.62 -0.07
CA GLU A 145 5.00 16.71 0.51
C GLU A 145 3.62 16.21 0.95
N CYS A 146 2.92 15.45 0.10
CA CYS A 146 1.66 14.80 0.46
C CYS A 146 1.79 13.91 1.71
N CYS A 147 2.90 13.18 1.87
CA CYS A 147 3.17 12.43 3.10
C CYS A 147 3.41 13.33 4.32
N PHE A 148 4.14 14.42 4.16
CA PHE A 148 4.43 15.36 5.24
C PHE A 148 3.20 16.13 5.69
N ASP A 149 2.30 16.42 4.76
CA ASP A 149 1.05 17.14 4.98
C ASP A 149 -0.11 16.23 5.43
N ARG A 150 0.16 14.92 5.59
CA ARG A 150 -0.83 13.89 5.93
C ARG A 150 -2.01 13.83 4.95
N GLY A 151 -1.69 13.87 3.66
CA GLY A 151 -2.67 13.71 2.59
C GLY A 151 -3.50 12.42 2.72
N THR A 152 -4.70 12.50 2.19
CA THR A 152 -5.67 11.41 2.09
C THR A 152 -5.28 10.43 0.99
N VAL A 153 -5.97 9.29 0.95
CA VAL A 153 -5.78 8.30 -0.11
C VAL A 153 -6.09 8.90 -1.49
N ASP A 154 -7.09 9.79 -1.56
CA ASP A 154 -7.46 10.49 -2.80
C ASP A 154 -6.39 11.49 -3.21
N ASP A 155 -5.76 12.22 -2.28
CA ASP A 155 -4.64 13.12 -2.61
C ASP A 155 -3.51 12.36 -3.31
N TYR A 156 -3.18 11.16 -2.83
CA TYR A 156 -2.21 10.28 -3.50
C TYR A 156 -2.69 9.79 -4.86
N ALA A 157 -3.97 9.44 -4.99
CA ALA A 157 -4.56 8.96 -6.24
C ALA A 157 -4.43 9.98 -7.38
N HIS A 158 -4.52 11.28 -7.05
CA HIS A 158 -4.39 12.37 -8.03
C HIS A 158 -2.94 12.64 -8.47
N LEU A 159 -1.93 12.14 -7.75
CA LEU A 159 -0.52 12.40 -8.07
C LEU A 159 0.00 11.54 -9.24
N ILE A 160 -0.49 10.31 -9.40
CA ILE A 160 -0.07 9.42 -10.49
C ILE A 160 -1.32 8.94 -11.26
N PRO A 161 -1.63 9.55 -12.42
CA PRO A 161 -2.76 9.14 -13.26
C PRO A 161 -2.65 7.68 -13.71
N GLY A 162 -3.78 6.97 -13.82
CA GLY A 162 -3.83 5.56 -14.24
C GLY A 162 -3.66 4.53 -13.10
N LEU A 163 -3.36 5.01 -11.89
CA LEU A 163 -3.54 4.31 -10.61
C LEU A 163 -4.96 4.50 -10.05
N GLU A 164 -5.98 4.70 -10.92
CA GLU A 164 -7.35 4.36 -10.55
C GLU A 164 -7.28 2.96 -9.96
N TYR A 165 -7.64 2.80 -8.67
CA TYR A 165 -7.36 1.62 -7.83
C TYR A 165 -8.12 0.36 -8.24
N GLY A 166 -8.38 0.24 -9.53
CA GLY A 166 -9.29 -0.69 -10.11
C GLY A 166 -10.68 -0.52 -9.53
N ILE A 167 -11.10 0.67 -9.12
CA ILE A 167 -12.48 0.85 -8.66
C ILE A 167 -13.35 1.02 -9.89
N GLU A 168 -14.17 0.01 -10.19
CA GLU A 168 -15.31 0.19 -11.07
C GLU A 168 -16.44 0.78 -10.24
N TYR A 169 -16.88 1.97 -10.62
CA TYR A 169 -18.12 2.55 -10.14
C TYR A 169 -19.24 1.93 -10.97
N HIS A 170 -20.12 1.16 -10.34
CA HIS A 170 -21.40 0.84 -10.97
C HIS A 170 -22.23 2.13 -10.95
N GLU A 171 -22.56 2.66 -12.13
CA GLU A 171 -23.64 3.64 -12.23
C GLU A 171 -24.88 3.00 -11.61
N ALA A 172 -25.42 3.64 -10.57
CA ALA A 172 -26.72 3.25 -10.05
C ALA A 172 -27.73 3.50 -11.18
N GLU A 173 -28.26 2.43 -11.77
CA GLU A 173 -29.49 2.55 -12.56
C GLU A 173 -30.58 3.09 -11.61
N GLU A 174 -31.02 4.33 -11.89
CA GLU A 174 -32.23 4.93 -11.29
C GLU A 174 -33.50 4.15 -11.63
#